data_AF-A0A060BXS3-F1
#
_entry.id   AF-A0A060BXS3-F1
#
_cell.length_a   1.000
_cell.length_b   1.000
_cell.length_c   1.000
_cell.angle_alpha   90.00
_cell.angle_beta   90.00
_cell.angle_gamma   90.00
#
_symmetry.space_group_name_H-M   'P 1'
#
loop_
_entity.id
_entity.type
_entity.pdbx_description
1 polymer ?
#
loop_
_entity_poly.entity_id
_entity_poly.type
_entity_poly.pdbx_seq_one_letter_code
_entity_poly.pdbx_strand_id
1 'polypeptide(L)'
;MHQNQKLVEERIRRVLDQRITAAVYSARVPVTLRAWQVPDEPVPPAEGLAGDYRDFAVGEPWGRAWSTWWFELTGRVPDEWAG
;
A
#
# COMPACT_ATOMS: atom_id res chain seq x y z
N MET A 1 -18.09 -39.04 18.97
CA MET A 1 -16.90 -38.39 18.37
C MET A 1 -17.38 -37.48 17.25
N HIS A 2 -17.32 -36.15 17.42
CA HIS A 2 -17.92 -35.19 16.48
C HIS A 2 -16.85 -34.72 15.47
N GLN A 3 -17.09 -34.89 14.18
CA GLN A 3 -16.18 -34.41 13.14
C GLN A 3 -16.41 -32.91 12.88
N ASN A 4 -15.52 -32.07 13.41
CA ASN A 4 -15.49 -30.62 13.21
C ASN A 4 -14.59 -30.20 12.05
N GLN A 5 -14.62 -30.95 10.93
CA GLN A 5 -13.68 -30.77 9.83
C GLN A 5 -13.71 -29.34 9.25
N LYS A 6 -14.89 -28.76 9.03
CA LYS A 6 -15.03 -27.37 8.57
C LYS A 6 -14.37 -26.36 9.50
N LEU A 7 -14.57 -26.48 10.81
CA LEU A 7 -13.96 -25.58 11.80
C LEU A 7 -12.42 -25.69 11.81
N VAL A 8 -11.89 -26.90 11.58
CA VAL A 8 -10.45 -27.12 11.47
C VAL A 8 -9.90 -26.47 10.19
N GLU A 9 -10.55 -26.68 9.05
CA GLU A 9 -10.16 -26.08 7.76
C GLU A 9 -10.19 -24.54 7.81
N GLU A 10 -11.22 -23.96 8.41
CA GLU A 10 -11.33 -22.49 8.60
C GLU A 10 -10.20 -21.94 9.47
N ARG A 11 -9.82 -22.66 10.54
CA ARG A 11 -8.69 -22.27 11.40
C ARG A 11 -7.36 -22.35 10.64
N ILE A 12 -7.14 -23.41 9.86
CA ILE A 12 -5.95 -23.55 9.02
C ILE A 12 -5.87 -22.41 8.01
N ARG A 13 -6.97 -22.11 7.31
CA ARG A 13 -7.01 -21.02 6.34
C ARG A 13 -6.70 -19.67 6.97
N ARG A 14 -7.29 -19.39 8.15
CA ARG A 14 -6.99 -18.16 8.89
C ARG A 14 -5.50 -18.05 9.24
N VAL A 15 -4.88 -19.14 9.70
CA VAL A 15 -3.44 -19.15 10.03
C VAL A 15 -2.59 -18.96 8.78
N LEU A 16 -2.93 -19.64 7.69
CA LEU A 16 -2.25 -19.50 6.41
C LEU A 16 -2.30 -18.04 5.94
N ASP A 17 -3.50 -17.46 5.82
CA ASP A 17 -3.69 -16.14 5.21
C ASP A 17 -3.19 -15.01 6.11
N GLN A 18 -3.49 -15.06 7.42
CA GLN A 18 -3.22 -13.94 8.32
C GLN A 18 -1.86 -14.00 9.00
N ARG A 19 -1.17 -15.15 8.98
CA ARG A 19 0.12 -15.31 9.68
C ARG A 19 1.23 -15.80 8.76
N ILE A 20 1.01 -16.88 8.00
CA ILE A 20 2.06 -17.49 7.20
C ILE A 20 2.31 -16.67 5.94
N THR A 21 1.29 -16.53 5.08
CA THR A 21 1.39 -15.80 3.80
C THR A 21 1.81 -14.36 4.01
N ALA A 22 1.24 -13.69 5.02
CA ALA A 22 1.61 -12.31 5.37
C ALA A 22 3.07 -12.18 5.86
N ALA A 23 3.65 -13.23 6.45
CA ALA A 23 5.02 -13.21 6.94
C ALA A 23 6.07 -13.55 5.88
N VAL A 24 5.67 -14.08 4.71
CA VAL A 24 6.59 -14.41 3.60
C VAL A 24 7.39 -13.18 3.16
N TYR A 25 6.75 -12.02 3.06
CA TYR A 25 7.37 -10.74 2.70
C TYR A 25 7.27 -9.74 3.87
N SER A 26 7.87 -10.11 5.01
CA SER A 26 7.79 -9.32 6.25
C SER A 26 8.80 -8.16 6.31
N ALA A 27 9.92 -8.26 5.59
CA ALA A 27 10.92 -7.21 5.53
C ALA A 27 10.35 -5.99 4.79
N ARG A 28 10.38 -4.83 5.45
CA ARG A 28 9.89 -3.56 4.90
C ARG A 28 10.75 -2.41 5.41
N VAL A 29 10.95 -1.40 4.57
CA VAL A 29 11.59 -0.13 4.93
C VAL A 29 10.64 1.02 4.64
N PRO A 30 10.68 2.11 5.42
CA PRO A 30 9.84 3.27 5.17
C PRO A 30 10.17 3.91 3.83
N VAL A 31 9.16 4.51 3.21
CA VAL A 31 9.28 5.37 2.04
C VAL A 31 8.85 6.78 2.41
N THR A 32 9.44 7.78 1.77
CA THR A 32 8.95 9.15 1.82
C THR A 32 7.78 9.28 0.86
N LEU A 33 6.69 9.87 1.33
CA LEU A 33 5.47 10.05 0.56
C LEU A 33 5.22 11.54 0.35
N ARG A 34 4.99 11.92 -0.90
CA ARG A 34 4.50 13.24 -1.27
C ARG A 34 3.29 13.08 -2.15
N ALA A 35 2.39 14.05 -2.12
CA ALA A 35 1.13 13.99 -2.82
C ALA A 35 0.80 15.32 -3.51
N TRP A 36 0.14 15.24 -4.65
CA TRP A 36 -0.40 16.37 -5.38
C TRP A 36 -1.87 16.09 -5.71
N GLN A 37 -2.75 16.99 -5.27
CA GLN A 37 -4.16 16.95 -5.65
C GLN A 37 -4.31 17.63 -7.02
N VAL A 38 -4.91 16.92 -7.97
CA VAL A 38 -5.18 17.47 -9.30
C VAL A 38 -6.30 18.53 -9.18
N PRO A 39 -6.05 19.80 -9.56
CA PRO A 39 -7.07 20.85 -9.46
C PRO A 39 -8.21 20.67 -10.47
N ASP A 40 -7.87 20.44 -11.74
CA ASP A 40 -8.81 20.31 -12.86
C ASP A 40 -8.47 19.07 -13.70
N GLU A 41 -9.30 18.05 -13.59
CA GLU A 41 -9.08 16.75 -14.23
C GLU A 41 -9.84 16.60 -15.56
N PRO A 42 -9.33 15.81 -16.54
CA PRO A 42 -8.10 15.01 -16.49
C PRO A 42 -6.86 15.80 -16.90
N VAL A 43 -5.73 15.51 -16.24
CA VAL A 43 -4.41 16.04 -16.61
C VAL A 43 -3.58 15.00 -17.37
N PRO A 44 -2.80 15.39 -18.41
CA PRO A 44 -1.88 14.49 -19.08
C PRO A 44 -0.79 13.95 -18.11
N PRO A 45 -0.20 12.77 -18.37
CA PRO A 45 0.84 12.21 -17.51
C PRO A 45 2.05 13.14 -17.29
N ALA A 46 2.43 13.92 -18.30
CA ALA A 46 3.54 14.87 -18.17
C ALA A 46 3.25 15.98 -17.14
N GLU A 47 1.99 16.41 -17.03
CA GLU A 47 1.55 17.36 -16.01
C GLU A 47 1.49 16.68 -14.63
N GLY A 48 0.99 15.45 -14.57
CA GLY A 48 1.03 14.59 -13.37
C GLY A 48 2.43 14.48 -12.77
N LEU A 49 3.43 14.22 -13.60
CA LEU A 49 4.83 14.12 -13.19
C LEU A 49 5.44 15.46 -12.75
N ALA A 50 4.90 16.59 -13.22
CA ALA A 50 5.39 17.94 -12.92
C ALA A 50 4.56 18.67 -11.83
N GLY A 51 3.63 17.97 -11.17
CA GLY A 51 2.75 18.54 -10.17
C GLY A 51 3.47 19.17 -8.97
N ASP A 52 2.77 20.02 -8.21
CA ASP A 52 3.28 20.63 -6.97
C ASP A 52 3.12 19.65 -5.80
N TYR A 53 4.01 18.64 -5.73
CA TYR A 53 3.99 17.62 -4.70
C TYR A 53 4.38 18.18 -3.32
N ARG A 54 3.58 17.87 -2.30
CA ARG A 54 3.82 18.25 -0.91
C ARG A 54 3.92 17.02 -0.02
N ASP A 55 4.63 17.14 1.10
CA ASP A 55 4.77 16.04 2.06
C ASP A 55 3.40 15.52 2.50
N PHE A 56 3.28 14.20 2.59
CA PHE A 56 2.03 13.53 2.95
C PHE A 56 2.32 12.37 3.93
N ALA A 57 1.51 12.26 4.97
CA ALA A 57 1.68 11.21 5.98
C ALA A 57 0.72 10.03 5.77
N VAL A 58 1.18 8.82 6.04
CA VAL A 58 0.29 7.64 6.05
C VAL A 58 -0.78 7.83 7.12
N GLY A 59 -2.05 7.69 6.72
CA GLY A 59 -3.22 7.91 7.58
C GLY A 59 -3.80 9.31 7.52
N GLU A 60 -3.15 10.23 6.80
CA GLU A 60 -3.72 11.56 6.53
C GLU A 60 -4.95 11.44 5.60
N PRO A 61 -6.04 12.17 5.86
CA PRO A 61 -7.21 12.17 4.99
C PRO A 61 -6.90 12.82 3.64
N TRP A 62 -7.51 12.32 2.57
CA TRP A 62 -7.29 12.84 1.22
C TRP A 62 -8.57 13.16 0.47
N GLY A 63 -8.68 14.39 -0.03
CA GLY A 63 -9.69 14.79 -1.00
C GLY A 63 -11.16 14.47 -0.68
N ARG A 64 -11.99 14.63 -1.70
CA ARG A 64 -13.41 14.28 -1.68
C ARG A 64 -13.62 13.00 -2.48
N ALA A 65 -14.82 12.42 -2.39
CA ALA A 65 -15.19 11.37 -3.33
C ALA A 65 -14.93 11.85 -4.77
N TRP A 66 -14.27 11.00 -5.56
CA TRP A 66 -13.93 11.26 -6.96
C TRP A 66 -12.87 12.33 -7.23
N SER A 67 -12.12 12.81 -6.23
CA SER A 67 -10.94 13.64 -6.53
C SER A 67 -9.77 12.78 -7.00
N THR A 68 -9.05 13.24 -8.03
CA THR A 68 -7.78 12.64 -8.45
C THR A 68 -6.59 13.17 -7.65
N TRP A 69 -5.74 12.26 -7.20
CA TRP A 69 -4.48 12.55 -6.51
C TRP A 69 -3.35 11.73 -7.13
N TRP A 70 -2.19 12.35 -7.24
CA TRP A 70 -0.94 11.67 -7.57
C TRP A 70 -0.07 11.54 -6.31
N PHE A 71 0.59 10.39 -6.17
CA PHE A 71 1.51 10.12 -5.07
C PHE A 71 2.90 9.83 -5.61
N GLU A 72 3.88 10.53 -5.07
CA GLU A 72 5.30 10.28 -5.25
C GLU A 72 5.80 9.47 -4.05
N LEU A 73 6.29 8.26 -4.30
CA LEU A 73 6.87 7.37 -3.30
C LEU A 73 8.37 7.26 -3.57
N THR A 74 9.19 7.74 -2.65
CA THR A 74 10.65 7.62 -2.74
C THR A 74 11.17 6.67 -1.67
N GLY A 75 11.92 5.65 -2.07
CA GLY A 75 12.51 4.68 -1.17
C GLY A 75 13.83 4.14 -1.72
N ARG A 76 14.64 3.57 -0.83
CA ARG A 76 15.87 2.85 -1.19
C ARG A 76 15.68 1.37 -0.88
N VAL A 77 15.90 0.52 -1.87
CA VAL A 77 15.98 -0.93 -1.65
C VAL A 77 17.26 -1.21 -0.84
N PRO A 78 17.17 -1.86 0.34
CA PRO A 78 18.35 -2.24 1.12
C PRO A 78 19.23 -3.24 0.38
N ASP A 79 20.55 -3.08 0.50
CA ASP A 79 21.51 -3.99 -0.13
C ASP A 79 21.39 -5.44 0.40
N GLU A 80 20.98 -5.60 1.66
CA GLU A 80 20.72 -6.89 2.30
C GLU A 80 19.54 -7.68 1.68
N TRP A 81 18.69 -7.02 0.87
CA TRP A 81 17.63 -7.69 0.11
C TRP A 81 18.08 -8.11 -1.28
N ALA A 82 19.33 -7.84 -1.67
CA ALA A 82 19.89 -8.40 -2.87
C ALA A 82 19.92 -9.94 -2.74
N GLY A 83 19.20 -10.61 -3.65
CA GLY A 83 19.08 -12.06 -3.75
C GLY A 83 19.41 -12.53 -5.15
#